data_AF-A0A1B8EUG5-F1
#
_entry.id   AF-A0A1B8EUG5-F1
#
_cell.length_a   1.000
_cell.length_b   1.000
_cell.length_c   1.000
_cell.angle_alpha   90.00
_cell.angle_beta   90.00
_cell.angle_gamma   90.00
#
_symmetry.space_group_name_H-M   'P 1'
#
loop_
_entity.id
_entity.type
_entity.pdbx_description
1 polymer ?
#
loop_
_entity_poly.entity_id
_entity_poly.type
_entity_poly.pdbx_seq_one_letter_code
_entity_poly.pdbx_strand_id
1 'polypeptide(L)'
;MGRGSRHQKWDKFIIPSEVLATLSDACSAAPLLQLPTEILIIIFDKVNLIDQLCLALACKHLLQVSTVVSMDASEPDALSMQALHYQLHPTTKDWRTCFGCTQYRPKRERYWIAKADKEKWAETEAKQYDMMTIIHDWEHRHHIFYCPECLGKMGCFK
;
A
#
# COMPACT_ATOMS: atom_id res chain seq x y z
N MET A 1 -14.80 -45.62 -13.01
CA MET A 1 -15.15 -44.28 -12.47
C MET A 1 -14.17 -43.26 -13.06
N GLY A 2 -14.55 -42.58 -14.15
CA GLY A 2 -13.68 -41.67 -14.88
C GLY A 2 -13.86 -40.22 -14.42
N ARG A 3 -12.77 -39.56 -14.02
CA ARG A 3 -12.71 -38.12 -13.75
C ARG A 3 -12.67 -37.36 -15.09
N GLY A 4 -13.77 -36.73 -15.48
CA GLY A 4 -13.78 -35.78 -16.58
C GLY A 4 -13.42 -34.38 -16.09
N SER A 5 -12.22 -33.90 -16.42
CA SER A 5 -11.84 -32.50 -16.25
C SER A 5 -12.61 -31.65 -17.27
N ARG A 6 -13.60 -30.90 -16.80
CA ARG A 6 -14.24 -29.85 -17.61
C ARG A 6 -13.32 -28.63 -17.64
N HIS A 7 -12.41 -28.57 -18.60
CA HIS A 7 -11.75 -27.32 -18.96
C HIS A 7 -12.84 -26.38 -19.53
N GLN A 8 -13.29 -25.42 -18.74
CA GLN A 8 -14.08 -24.30 -19.26
C GLN A 8 -13.18 -23.50 -20.20
N LYS A 9 -13.41 -23.65 -21.50
CA LYS A 9 -12.84 -22.80 -22.53
C LYS A 9 -13.51 -21.43 -22.35
N TRP A 10 -12.76 -20.46 -21.87
CA TRP A 10 -13.21 -19.06 -21.88
C TRP A 10 -13.23 -18.63 -23.35
N ASP A 11 -14.41 -18.31 -23.86
CA ASP A 11 -14.51 -17.70 -25.18
C ASP A 11 -13.76 -16.37 -25.17
N LYS A 12 -13.16 -16.04 -26.32
CA LYS A 12 -12.42 -14.81 -26.50
C LYS A 12 -13.36 -13.65 -26.18
N PHE A 13 -13.01 -12.82 -25.19
CA PHE A 13 -13.76 -11.60 -24.90
C PHE A 13 -13.70 -10.68 -26.12
N ILE A 14 -14.84 -10.52 -26.80
CA ILE A 14 -14.98 -9.63 -27.96
C ILE A 14 -15.63 -8.34 -27.45
N ILE A 15 -14.88 -7.26 -27.47
CA ILE A 15 -15.39 -5.92 -27.17
C ILE A 15 -16.20 -5.46 -28.38
N PRO A 16 -17.49 -5.07 -28.22
CA PRO A 16 -18.30 -4.56 -29.32
C PRO A 16 -17.65 -3.34 -29.98
N SER A 17 -17.62 -3.35 -31.31
CA SER A 17 -17.02 -2.32 -32.16
C SER A 17 -17.61 -0.93 -31.89
N GLU A 18 -18.85 -0.88 -31.46
CA GLU A 18 -19.60 0.35 -31.17
C GLU A 18 -19.06 1.04 -29.91
N VAL A 19 -18.60 0.25 -28.93
CA VAL A 19 -17.95 0.74 -27.70
C VAL A 19 -16.55 1.26 -28.00
N LEU A 20 -15.80 0.57 -28.88
CA LEU A 20 -14.47 1.01 -29.32
C LEU A 20 -14.55 2.30 -30.15
N ALA A 21 -15.59 2.46 -30.98
CA ALA A 21 -15.78 3.65 -31.79
C ALA A 21 -16.00 4.91 -30.94
N THR A 22 -16.67 4.79 -29.78
CA THR A 22 -16.84 5.91 -28.83
C THR A 22 -15.58 6.25 -28.03
N LEU A 23 -14.62 5.34 -27.94
CA LEU A 23 -13.35 5.52 -27.19
C LEU A 23 -12.25 6.20 -28.04
N SER A 24 -12.48 6.34 -29.35
CA SER A 24 -11.47 6.75 -30.34
C SER A 24 -10.94 8.19 -30.17
N ASP A 25 -11.61 9.06 -29.42
CA ASP A 25 -11.25 10.48 -29.30
C ASP A 25 -10.70 10.87 -27.92
N ALA A 26 -10.47 9.88 -27.05
CA ALA A 26 -10.06 10.11 -25.67
C ALA A 26 -8.58 9.75 -25.47
N CYS A 27 -7.88 10.65 -24.76
CA CYS A 27 -6.46 10.59 -24.43
C CYS A 27 -5.95 9.16 -24.16
N SER A 28 -5.03 8.66 -25.00
CA SER A 28 -4.54 7.26 -24.98
C SER A 28 -3.82 6.84 -23.69
N ALA A 29 -3.58 7.79 -22.79
CA ALA A 29 -2.81 7.58 -21.57
C ALA A 29 -3.56 6.78 -20.49
N ALA A 30 -4.90 6.69 -20.52
CA ALA A 30 -5.67 6.01 -19.48
C ALA A 30 -7.00 5.39 -19.98
N PRO A 31 -6.95 4.26 -20.71
CA PRO A 31 -8.14 3.59 -21.26
C PRO A 31 -9.18 3.17 -20.20
N LEU A 32 -8.72 2.87 -18.98
CA LEU A 32 -9.57 2.47 -17.87
C LEU A 32 -10.57 3.58 -17.47
N LEU A 33 -10.14 4.85 -17.50
CA LEU A 33 -10.98 5.99 -17.12
C LEU A 33 -12.03 6.35 -18.17
N GLN A 34 -11.95 5.74 -19.35
CA GLN A 34 -12.90 5.97 -20.45
C GLN A 34 -14.08 5.00 -20.41
N LEU A 35 -14.02 3.99 -19.53
CA LEU A 35 -15.11 3.04 -19.35
C LEU A 35 -16.33 3.73 -18.73
N PRO A 36 -17.55 3.32 -19.12
CA PRO A 36 -18.76 3.75 -18.43
C PRO A 36 -18.69 3.47 -16.93
N THR A 37 -19.33 4.31 -16.12
CA THR A 37 -19.28 4.21 -14.66
C THR A 37 -19.80 2.85 -14.17
N GLU A 38 -20.76 2.26 -14.88
CA GLU A 38 -21.30 0.93 -14.62
C GLU A 38 -20.22 -0.15 -14.71
N ILE A 39 -19.34 -0.06 -15.72
CA ILE A 39 -18.25 -1.02 -15.90
C ILE A 39 -17.19 -0.82 -14.80
N LEU A 40 -16.90 0.42 -14.44
CA LEU A 40 -16.00 0.72 -13.33
C LEU A 40 -16.54 0.18 -12.00
N ILE A 41 -17.83 0.34 -11.72
CA ILE A 41 -18.48 -0.23 -10.54
C ILE A 41 -18.34 -1.76 -10.51
N ILE A 42 -18.54 -2.44 -11.65
CA ILE A 42 -18.34 -3.89 -11.76
C ILE A 42 -16.88 -4.27 -11.48
N ILE A 43 -15.91 -3.49 -11.95
CA ILE A 43 -14.49 -3.72 -11.66
C ILE A 43 -14.24 -3.61 -10.16
N PHE A 44 -14.72 -2.54 -9.52
CA PHE A 44 -14.61 -2.36 -8.08
C PHE A 44 -15.25 -3.52 -7.31
N ASP A 45 -16.44 -3.99 -7.70
CA ASP A 45 -17.13 -5.13 -7.07
C ASP A 45 -16.37 -6.46 -7.20
N LYS A 46 -15.51 -6.61 -8.21
CA LYS A 46 -14.78 -7.86 -8.48
C LYS A 46 -13.38 -7.92 -7.87
N VAL A 47 -12.80 -6.78 -7.50
CA VAL A 47 -11.47 -6.74 -6.89
C VAL A 47 -11.57 -6.77 -5.37
N ASN A 48 -10.50 -7.23 -4.70
CA ASN A 48 -10.47 -7.29 -3.24
C ASN A 48 -10.39 -5.87 -2.63
N LEU A 49 -10.64 -5.74 -1.32
CA LEU A 49 -10.68 -4.45 -0.63
C LEU A 49 -9.41 -3.59 -0.86
N ILE A 50 -8.23 -4.21 -0.92
CA ILE A 50 -6.95 -3.50 -1.13
C ILE A 50 -6.85 -2.94 -2.53
N ASP A 51 -7.20 -3.76 -3.51
CA ASP A 51 -7.23 -3.35 -4.90
C ASP A 51 -8.29 -2.27 -5.13
N GLN A 52 -9.45 -2.36 -4.46
CA GLN A 52 -10.48 -1.30 -4.49
C GLN A 52 -9.92 0.01 -3.94
N LEU A 53 -9.25 0.00 -2.79
CA LEU A 53 -8.66 1.18 -2.17
C LEU A 53 -7.52 1.75 -3.02
N CYS A 54 -6.63 0.91 -3.56
CA CYS A 54 -5.59 1.34 -4.50
C CYS A 54 -6.18 1.97 -5.76
N LEU A 55 -7.25 1.38 -6.31
CA LEU A 55 -7.94 1.89 -7.49
C LEU A 55 -8.61 3.24 -7.20
N ALA A 56 -9.27 3.38 -6.05
CA ALA A 56 -9.87 4.64 -5.61
C ALA A 56 -8.83 5.75 -5.44
N LEU A 57 -7.66 5.44 -4.88
CA LEU A 57 -6.59 6.40 -4.64
C LEU A 57 -5.78 6.77 -5.89
N ALA A 58 -5.90 6.01 -6.98
CA ALA A 58 -5.14 6.25 -8.21
C ALA A 58 -5.50 7.59 -8.89
N CYS A 59 -6.78 7.98 -8.88
CA CYS A 59 -7.20 9.28 -9.42
C CYS A 59 -8.55 9.76 -8.86
N LYS A 60 -8.83 11.06 -9.01
CA LYS A 60 -10.06 11.69 -8.53
C LYS A 60 -11.34 11.06 -9.09
N HIS A 61 -11.34 10.64 -10.35
CA HIS A 61 -12.51 10.03 -10.97
C HIS A 61 -12.83 8.66 -10.35
N LEU A 62 -11.82 7.81 -10.18
CA LEU A 62 -11.99 6.50 -9.54
C LEU A 62 -12.36 6.63 -8.06
N LEU A 63 -11.85 7.65 -7.37
CA LEU A 63 -12.31 7.99 -6.02
C LEU A 63 -13.81 8.30 -6.00
N GLN A 64 -14.31 9.08 -6.96
CA GLN A 64 -15.75 9.35 -7.06
C GLN A 64 -16.56 8.08 -7.32
N VAL A 65 -16.11 7.22 -8.24
CA VAL A 65 -16.77 5.92 -8.50
C VAL A 65 -16.77 5.05 -7.24
N SER A 66 -15.69 5.04 -6.47
CA SER A 66 -15.59 4.27 -5.23
C SER A 66 -16.61 4.68 -4.16
N THR A 67 -17.15 5.90 -4.21
CA THR A 67 -18.22 6.32 -3.28
C THR A 67 -19.59 5.70 -3.61
N VAL A 68 -19.77 5.23 -4.85
CA VAL A 68 -21.00 4.56 -5.30
C VAL A 68 -20.98 3.08 -4.94
N VAL A 69 -19.78 2.50 -4.90
CA VAL A 69 -19.55 1.14 -4.43
C VAL A 69 -19.50 1.22 -2.91
N SER A 70 -20.44 0.58 -2.20
CA SER A 70 -20.42 0.59 -0.73
C SER A 70 -19.22 -0.20 -0.22
N MET A 71 -18.06 0.45 -0.14
CA MET A 71 -16.82 -0.13 0.37
C MET A 71 -16.88 -0.15 1.90
N ASP A 72 -17.27 -1.28 2.48
CA ASP A 72 -17.17 -1.49 3.93
C ASP A 72 -15.71 -1.66 4.34
N ALA A 73 -15.00 -0.54 4.45
CA ALA A 73 -13.64 -0.48 4.99
C ALA A 73 -13.63 -0.44 6.53
N SER A 74 -14.69 -0.96 7.19
CA SER A 74 -14.87 -0.76 8.64
C SER A 74 -13.75 -1.33 9.50
N GLU A 75 -13.00 -2.32 9.03
CA GLU A 75 -11.79 -2.82 9.71
C GLU A 75 -10.87 -3.48 8.66
N PRO A 76 -10.01 -2.74 7.95
CA PRO A 76 -8.98 -3.38 7.14
C PRO A 76 -8.07 -4.16 8.10
N ASP A 77 -7.96 -5.47 7.90
CA ASP A 77 -7.09 -6.29 8.74
C ASP A 77 -5.62 -5.77 8.68
N ALA A 78 -4.79 -6.15 9.65
CA ALA A 78 -3.42 -5.64 9.74
C ALA A 78 -2.57 -5.96 8.48
N LEU A 79 -2.85 -7.06 7.77
CA LEU A 79 -2.16 -7.46 6.53
C LEU A 79 -2.63 -6.60 5.34
N SER A 80 -3.91 -6.30 5.31
CA SER A 80 -4.60 -5.41 4.39
C SER A 80 -4.01 -3.99 4.46
N MET A 81 -3.86 -3.43 5.66
CA MET A 81 -3.16 -2.16 5.88
C MET A 81 -1.69 -2.23 5.44
N GLN A 82 -1.01 -3.36 5.66
CA GLN A 82 0.38 -3.55 5.26
C GLN A 82 0.54 -3.51 3.75
N ALA A 83 -0.36 -4.16 3.01
CA ALA A 83 -0.38 -4.15 1.56
C ALA A 83 -0.61 -2.73 1.02
N LEU A 84 -1.55 -1.97 1.60
CA LEU A 84 -1.80 -0.57 1.20
C LEU A 84 -0.58 0.30 1.47
N HIS A 85 0.01 0.21 2.66
CA HIS A 85 1.23 0.96 2.99
C HIS A 85 2.38 0.58 2.07
N TYR A 86 2.48 -0.70 1.65
CA TYR A 86 3.47 -1.14 0.69
C TYR A 86 3.27 -0.48 -0.69
N GLN A 87 2.05 -0.51 -1.20
CA GLN A 87 1.69 0.02 -2.52
C GLN A 87 1.72 1.55 -2.59
N LEU A 88 1.39 2.21 -1.48
CA LEU A 88 1.37 3.67 -1.34
C LEU A 88 2.69 4.25 -0.84
N HIS A 89 3.76 3.43 -0.73
CA HIS A 89 5.05 3.91 -0.25
C HIS A 89 5.51 5.13 -1.06
N PRO A 90 6.22 6.09 -0.42
CA PRO A 90 6.81 7.20 -1.15
C PRO A 90 7.75 6.63 -2.20
N THR A 91 7.68 7.17 -3.41
CA THR A 91 8.59 6.84 -4.51
C THR A 91 10.05 7.22 -4.21
N THR A 92 10.30 7.96 -3.13
CA THR A 92 11.64 8.37 -2.72
C THR A 92 12.29 7.31 -1.83
N LYS A 93 13.49 6.85 -2.22
CA LYS A 93 14.28 5.84 -1.48
C LYS A 93 14.71 6.28 -0.08
N ASP A 94 14.51 7.55 0.26
CA ASP A 94 14.92 8.18 1.52
C ASP A 94 13.89 8.04 2.66
N TRP A 95 12.65 7.62 2.36
CA TRP A 95 11.55 7.57 3.33
C TRP A 95 10.88 6.19 3.34
N ARG A 96 10.35 5.80 4.51
CA ARG A 96 9.55 4.59 4.71
C ARG A 96 8.38 4.88 5.64
N THR A 97 7.27 4.17 5.46
CA THR A 97 6.14 4.26 6.40
C THR A 97 6.39 3.40 7.63
N CYS A 98 6.11 3.94 8.82
CA CYS A 98 6.14 3.19 10.07
C CYS A 98 4.76 2.59 10.37
N PHE A 99 4.70 1.31 10.73
CA PHE A 99 3.47 0.62 11.14
C PHE A 99 2.92 1.10 12.49
N GLY A 100 3.80 1.39 13.44
CA GLY A 100 3.39 1.77 14.79
C GLY A 100 2.79 3.17 14.88
N CYS A 101 3.30 4.13 14.09
CA CYS A 101 2.83 5.51 14.13
C CYS A 101 2.21 6.01 12.82
N THR A 102 2.06 5.13 11.81
CA THR A 102 1.47 5.41 10.48
C THR A 102 2.03 6.64 9.75
N GLN A 103 3.23 7.11 10.13
CA GLN A 103 3.89 8.27 9.56
C GLN A 103 5.03 7.87 8.61
N TYR A 104 5.28 8.71 7.60
CA TYR A 104 6.51 8.65 6.83
C TYR A 104 7.69 9.08 7.68
N ARG A 105 8.73 8.25 7.66
CA ARG A 105 9.91 8.37 8.50
C ARG A 105 11.18 8.28 7.65
N PRO A 106 12.19 9.13 7.89
CA PRO A 106 13.44 9.06 7.15
C PRO A 106 14.12 7.70 7.34
N LYS A 107 14.79 7.18 6.32
CA LYS A 107 15.61 5.96 6.43
C LYS A 107 17.01 6.24 6.97
N ARG A 108 17.52 7.44 6.77
CA ARG A 108 18.93 7.82 7.00
C ARG A 108 19.30 7.69 8.48
N GLU A 109 20.30 6.87 8.77
CA GLU A 109 20.85 6.61 10.12
C GLU A 109 21.24 7.91 10.83
N ARG A 110 21.94 8.82 10.15
CA ARG A 110 22.36 10.12 10.71
C ARG A 110 21.22 10.96 11.30
N TYR A 111 20.01 10.86 10.75
CA TYR A 111 18.85 11.57 11.28
C TYR A 111 18.43 11.00 12.64
N TRP A 112 18.43 9.68 12.74
CA TRP A 112 18.01 8.98 13.95
C TRP A 112 19.04 9.04 15.06
N ILE A 113 20.33 9.00 14.75
CA ILE A 113 21.39 9.22 15.74
C ILE A 113 21.21 10.60 16.37
N ALA A 114 21.11 11.66 15.55
CA ALA A 114 20.92 13.03 16.04
C ALA A 114 19.63 13.19 16.86
N LYS A 115 18.55 12.49 16.48
CA LYS A 115 17.29 12.50 17.24
C LYS A 115 17.42 11.75 18.57
N ALA A 116 18.05 10.57 18.57
CA ALA A 116 18.26 9.74 19.75
C ALA A 116 19.14 10.46 20.79
N ASP A 117 20.19 11.14 20.35
CA ASP A 117 21.06 11.95 21.22
C ASP A 117 20.29 13.11 21.85
N LYS A 118 19.50 13.83 21.04
CA LYS A 118 18.70 14.97 21.50
C LYS A 118 17.64 14.56 22.53
N GLU A 119 16.98 13.43 22.29
CA GLU A 119 15.90 12.91 23.15
C GLU A 119 16.40 11.94 24.23
N LYS A 120 17.72 11.74 24.33
CA LYS A 120 18.39 10.90 25.33
C LYS A 120 17.81 9.47 25.39
N TRP A 121 17.57 8.86 24.23
CA TRP A 121 16.96 7.54 24.14
C TRP A 121 17.80 6.41 24.79
N ALA A 122 19.09 6.65 25.01
CA ALA A 122 20.03 5.68 25.58
C ALA A 122 20.61 6.16 26.92
N GLU A 123 19.85 6.00 28.01
CA GLU A 123 20.29 6.39 29.36
C GLU A 123 21.35 5.45 29.96
N THR A 124 21.59 4.27 29.37
CA THR A 124 22.62 3.30 29.78
C THR A 124 23.37 2.76 28.57
N GLU A 125 24.62 2.32 28.75
CA GLU A 125 25.47 1.77 27.66
C GLU A 125 24.81 0.58 26.93
N ALA A 126 24.16 -0.32 27.67
CA ALA A 126 23.44 -1.46 27.09
C ALA A 126 22.28 -1.01 26.16
N LYS A 127 21.51 0.01 26.58
CA LYS A 127 20.44 0.58 25.75
C LYS A 127 20.98 1.36 24.55
N GLN A 128 22.17 1.94 24.66
CA GLN A 128 22.83 2.63 23.54
C GLN A 128 23.15 1.66 22.41
N TYR A 129 23.74 0.51 22.73
CA TYR A 129 24.06 -0.52 21.74
C TYR A 129 22.80 -1.05 21.02
N ASP A 130 21.74 -1.32 21.78
CA ASP A 130 20.46 -1.77 21.23
C ASP A 130 19.81 -0.70 20.33
N MET A 131 19.79 0.57 20.78
CA MET A 131 19.26 1.67 19.96
C MET A 131 20.05 1.87 18.66
N MET A 132 21.38 1.79 18.70
CA MET A 132 22.21 1.92 17.50
C MET A 132 21.97 0.76 16.51
N THR A 133 21.74 -0.45 17.02
CA THR A 133 21.41 -1.62 16.21
C THR A 133 20.05 -1.43 15.51
N ILE A 134 19.05 -0.94 16.24
CA ILE A 134 17.72 -0.62 15.69
C ILE A 134 17.80 0.43 14.58
N ILE A 135 18.58 1.50 14.79
CA ILE A 135 18.77 2.57 13.79
C ILE A 135 19.45 2.02 12.54
N HIS A 136 20.53 1.26 12.71
CA HIS A 136 21.26 0.68 11.60
C HIS A 136 20.38 -0.26 10.77
N ASP A 137 19.62 -1.12 11.44
CA ASP A 137 18.72 -2.05 10.77
C ASP A 137 17.56 -1.33 10.07
N TRP A 138 17.08 -0.19 10.56
CA TRP A 138 16.03 0.58 9.89
C TRP A 138 16.45 1.09 8.51
N GLU A 139 17.71 1.52 8.35
CA GLU A 139 18.24 1.96 7.06
C GLU A 139 18.37 0.80 6.06
N HIS A 140 18.92 -0.32 6.52
CA HIS A 140 19.39 -1.41 5.67
C HIS A 140 18.38 -2.56 5.49
N ARG A 141 17.52 -2.82 6.47
CA ARG A 141 16.57 -3.94 6.44
C ARG A 141 15.18 -3.46 6.04
N HIS A 142 14.66 -4.05 4.96
CA HIS A 142 13.32 -3.74 4.43
C HIS A 142 12.17 -4.36 5.23
N HIS A 143 12.42 -5.40 6.01
CA HIS A 143 11.40 -6.09 6.82
C HIS A 143 11.16 -5.42 8.18
N ILE A 144 11.89 -4.36 8.53
CA ILE A 144 11.58 -3.60 9.74
C ILE A 144 10.42 -2.65 9.44
N PHE A 145 9.27 -2.97 10.03
CA PHE A 145 8.02 -2.23 9.83
C PHE A 145 7.85 -1.05 10.79
N TYR A 146 8.60 -1.01 11.89
CA TYR A 146 8.48 0.03 12.92
C TYR A 146 9.71 0.94 12.90
N CYS A 147 9.50 2.26 12.95
CA CYS A 147 10.62 3.19 13.02
C CYS A 147 11.36 3.08 14.36
N PRO A 148 12.62 3.54 14.45
CA PRO A 148 13.42 3.45 15.67
C PRO A 148 12.71 4.01 16.91
N GLU A 149 11.99 5.12 16.75
CA GLU A 149 11.20 5.70 17.85
C GLU A 149 10.06 4.78 18.34
N CYS A 150 9.34 4.11 17.45
CA CYS A 150 8.27 3.18 17.82
C CYS A 150 8.84 1.92 18.47
N LEU A 151 9.92 1.38 17.91
CA LEU A 151 10.61 0.23 18.50
C LEU A 151 11.14 0.55 19.90
N GLY A 152 11.69 1.75 20.09
CA GLY A 152 12.17 2.18 21.39
C GLY A 152 11.06 2.35 22.43
N LYS A 153 9.85 2.74 22.01
CA LYS A 153 8.67 2.86 22.89
C LYS A 153 8.00 1.52 23.20
N MET A 154 8.05 0.55 22.28
CA MET A 154 7.41 -0.77 22.44
C MET A 154 8.13 -1.71 23.41
N GLY A 155 9.26 -1.28 23.99
CA GLY A 155 9.87 -2.01 25.10
C GLY A 155 10.68 -3.24 24.71
N CYS A 156 11.28 -3.28 23.53
CA CYS A 156 12.39 -4.21 23.24
C CYS A 156 13.66 -3.92 24.09
N PHE A 157 13.60 -2.92 24.98
CA PHE A 157 14.57 -2.67 26.05
C PHE A 157 14.17 -3.36 27.37
N LYS A 158 14.05 -4.68 27.36
CA LYS A 158 13.97 -5.46 28.62
C LYS A 158 15.29 -6.14 28.92
#